data_AF-A0A239CSD9-F1
#
_entry.id   AF-A0A239CSD9-F1
#
_cell.length_a   1.000
_cell.length_b   1.000
_cell.length_c   1.000
_cell.angle_alpha   90.00
_cell.angle_beta   90.00
_cell.angle_gamma   90.00
#
_symmetry.space_group_name_H-M   'P 1'
#
loop_
_entity.id
_entity.type
_entity.pdbx_description
1 polymer ?
#
loop_
_entity_poly.entity_id
_entity_poly.type
_entity_poly.pdbx_seq_one_letter_code
_entity_poly.pdbx_strand_id
1 'polypeptide(L)'
;MSALELRYRRLLACYPAGHRAEHGEEMLDVLMSAARPEQTRPSLADAADLLSGAVRIRLRRAAGDATGSPWPGAFAVAGFVSMLMLLADGVRFAVNIPQRGILLEMRLDDGASLWGLLPVYYGTAPFWLAWAAITVLAWRGARRHAATAACTVTAAQIVLVLGAANFPEAPYASVASSTAGVPLPLALLATASLVASPGPRHGARLLGRARVAGVAAMAGVLVALTSQPLFTLLLQGDLGLPNLMRDPDRAYGFVQTWSRLQLTAALVIAVVACAALSRSGQGRRACALLAMAGLPLLVRVGLSYMEEGGDSPILTHLLVECLAGFAVTMLCVRLVELPLRNRAPGRPGKA
;
A
#
# COMPACT_ATOMS: atom_id res chain seq x y z
N MET A 1 -14.23 -24.63 -37.17
CA MET A 1 -13.82 -23.63 -36.17
C MET A 1 -12.74 -22.74 -36.77
N SER A 2 -12.93 -21.42 -36.75
CA SER A 2 -11.94 -20.48 -37.28
C SER A 2 -10.79 -20.26 -36.28
N ALA A 3 -9.62 -19.81 -36.77
CA ALA A 3 -8.49 -19.48 -35.89
C ALA A 3 -8.82 -18.33 -34.92
N LEU A 4 -9.74 -17.42 -35.30
CA LEU A 4 -10.22 -16.33 -34.47
C LEU A 4 -11.09 -16.83 -33.30
N GLU A 5 -12.01 -17.75 -33.58
CA GLU A 5 -12.91 -18.36 -32.59
C GLU A 5 -12.13 -19.06 -31.47
N LEU A 6 -11.09 -19.83 -31.82
CA LEU A 6 -10.18 -20.47 -30.86
C LEU A 6 -9.49 -19.45 -29.94
N ARG A 7 -9.11 -18.29 -30.48
CA ARG A 7 -8.45 -17.21 -29.69
C ARG A 7 -9.44 -16.54 -28.75
N TYR A 8 -10.67 -16.26 -29.19
CA TYR A 8 -11.72 -15.74 -28.30
C TYR A 8 -12.10 -16.74 -27.22
N ARG A 9 -12.21 -18.04 -27.53
CA ARG A 9 -12.43 -19.09 -26.52
C ARG A 9 -11.30 -19.15 -25.48
N ARG A 10 -10.03 -18.97 -25.89
CA ARG A 10 -8.90 -18.86 -24.94
C ARG A 10 -9.00 -17.62 -24.05
N LEU A 11 -9.41 -16.46 -24.59
CA LEU A 11 -9.63 -15.25 -23.78
C LEU A 11 -10.82 -15.43 -22.82
N LEU A 12 -11.91 -16.02 -23.28
CA LEU A 12 -13.08 -16.32 -22.45
C LEU A 12 -12.74 -17.30 -21.33
N ALA A 13 -11.73 -18.18 -21.48
CA ALA A 13 -11.26 -19.05 -20.40
C ALA A 13 -10.80 -18.27 -19.14
N CYS A 14 -10.47 -16.98 -19.27
CA CYS A 14 -10.22 -16.10 -18.13
C CYS A 14 -11.48 -15.87 -17.28
N TYR A 15 -12.70 -16.00 -17.81
CA TYR A 15 -13.93 -15.90 -17.04
C TYR A 15 -14.14 -17.13 -16.12
N PRO A 16 -14.72 -16.93 -14.92
CA PRO A 16 -14.96 -18.04 -14.00
C PRO A 16 -15.92 -19.08 -14.60
N ALA A 17 -15.69 -20.37 -14.31
CA ALA A 17 -16.33 -21.50 -14.99
C ALA A 17 -17.87 -21.40 -15.02
N GLY A 18 -18.52 -21.04 -13.92
CA GLY A 18 -19.97 -20.89 -13.89
C GLY A 18 -20.51 -19.75 -14.76
N HIS A 19 -19.75 -18.67 -14.97
CA HIS A 19 -20.19 -17.60 -15.88
C HIS A 19 -20.00 -18.00 -17.34
N ARG A 20 -18.90 -18.70 -17.65
CA ARG A 20 -18.69 -19.29 -18.97
C ARG A 20 -19.76 -20.31 -19.35
N ALA A 21 -20.18 -21.15 -18.41
CA ALA A 21 -21.20 -22.16 -18.67
C ALA A 21 -22.57 -21.54 -19.05
N GLU A 22 -22.86 -20.35 -18.54
CA GLU A 22 -24.16 -19.70 -18.69
C GLU A 22 -24.17 -18.68 -19.84
N HIS A 23 -23.10 -17.89 -20.00
CA HIS A 23 -23.04 -16.77 -20.95
C HIS A 23 -21.92 -16.91 -22.00
N GLY A 24 -21.11 -17.97 -21.94
CA GLY A 24 -19.89 -18.08 -22.75
C GLY A 24 -20.14 -18.17 -24.25
N GLU A 25 -21.17 -18.90 -24.68
CA GLU A 25 -21.53 -19.01 -26.11
C GLU A 25 -22.20 -17.73 -26.61
N GLU A 26 -23.06 -17.08 -25.81
CA GLU A 26 -23.67 -15.79 -26.17
C GLU A 26 -22.61 -14.70 -26.35
N MET A 27 -21.64 -14.61 -25.43
CA MET A 27 -20.50 -13.70 -25.57
C MET A 27 -19.67 -14.00 -26.82
N LEU A 28 -19.46 -15.28 -27.15
CA LEU A 28 -18.72 -15.69 -28.34
C LEU A 28 -19.46 -15.30 -29.62
N ASP A 29 -20.77 -15.50 -29.68
CA ASP A 29 -21.61 -15.12 -30.82
C ASP A 29 -21.58 -13.62 -31.05
N VAL A 30 -21.70 -12.81 -29.99
CA VAL A 30 -21.59 -11.35 -30.08
C VAL A 30 -20.21 -10.95 -30.64
N LEU A 31 -19.12 -11.53 -30.12
CA LEU A 31 -17.76 -11.24 -30.60
C LEU A 31 -17.54 -11.65 -32.06
N MET A 32 -18.11 -12.78 -32.48
CA MET A 32 -18.02 -13.27 -33.86
C MET A 32 -18.87 -12.44 -34.82
N SER A 33 -20.04 -11.96 -34.38
CA SER A 33 -20.90 -11.08 -35.19
C SER A 33 -20.31 -9.69 -35.39
N ALA A 34 -19.50 -9.21 -34.45
CA ALA A 34 -18.80 -7.92 -34.53
C ALA A 34 -17.45 -8.01 -35.27
N ALA A 35 -16.97 -9.20 -35.60
CA ALA A 35 -15.67 -9.40 -36.24
C ALA A 35 -15.70 -8.97 -37.72
N ARG A 36 -14.60 -8.37 -38.20
CA ARG A 36 -14.48 -7.98 -39.61
C ARG A 36 -14.32 -9.23 -40.51
N PRO A 37 -14.75 -9.18 -41.79
CA PRO A 37 -14.77 -10.34 -42.70
C PRO A 37 -13.42 -11.07 -42.91
N GLU A 38 -12.29 -10.43 -42.59
CA GLU A 38 -10.94 -10.99 -42.73
C GLU A 38 -10.14 -11.03 -41.42
N GLN A 39 -10.81 -10.82 -40.28
CA GLN A 39 -10.14 -10.74 -38.99
C GLN A 39 -9.66 -12.12 -38.52
N THR A 40 -8.33 -12.31 -38.43
CA THR A 40 -7.73 -13.57 -37.98
C THR A 40 -7.26 -13.53 -36.52
N ARG A 41 -7.24 -12.34 -35.89
CA ARG A 41 -6.84 -12.13 -34.50
C ARG A 41 -7.80 -11.15 -33.79
N PRO A 42 -8.08 -11.34 -32.49
CA PRO A 42 -8.80 -10.37 -31.68
C PRO A 42 -8.12 -9.00 -31.76
N SER A 43 -8.91 -7.92 -31.80
CA SER A 43 -8.31 -6.60 -31.66
C SER A 43 -7.75 -6.42 -30.23
N LEU A 44 -6.78 -5.53 -30.06
CA LEU A 44 -6.26 -5.22 -28.72
C LEU A 44 -7.34 -4.64 -27.81
N ALA A 45 -8.30 -3.89 -28.37
CA ALA A 45 -9.42 -3.33 -27.64
C ALA A 45 -10.36 -4.44 -27.13
N ASP A 46 -10.73 -5.41 -27.99
CA ASP A 46 -11.61 -6.52 -27.60
C ASP A 46 -10.94 -7.42 -26.55
N ALA A 47 -9.64 -7.68 -26.70
CA ALA A 47 -8.87 -8.46 -25.74
C ALA A 47 -8.79 -7.75 -24.37
N ALA A 48 -8.54 -6.44 -24.37
CA ALA A 48 -8.50 -5.64 -23.15
C ALA A 48 -9.87 -5.56 -22.48
N ASP A 49 -10.95 -5.37 -23.25
CA ASP A 49 -12.32 -5.32 -22.72
C ASP A 49 -12.71 -6.66 -22.09
N LEU A 50 -12.47 -7.79 -22.78
CA LEU A 50 -12.73 -9.13 -22.26
C LEU A 50 -11.93 -9.44 -21.00
N LEU A 51 -10.64 -9.11 -20.98
CA LEU A 51 -9.80 -9.31 -19.79
C LEU A 51 -10.29 -8.43 -18.63
N SER A 52 -10.66 -7.18 -18.90
CA SER A 52 -11.18 -6.27 -17.88
C SER A 52 -12.51 -6.77 -17.31
N GLY A 53 -13.40 -7.30 -18.15
CA GLY A 53 -14.66 -7.91 -17.77
C GLY A 53 -14.46 -9.17 -16.95
N ALA A 54 -13.54 -10.06 -17.36
CA ALA A 54 -13.20 -11.27 -16.62
C ALA A 54 -12.66 -10.96 -15.22
N VAL A 55 -11.75 -9.98 -15.12
CA VAL A 55 -11.21 -9.50 -13.85
C VAL A 55 -12.30 -8.87 -13.01
N ARG A 56 -13.17 -8.03 -13.59
CA ARG A 56 -14.29 -7.40 -12.87
C ARG A 56 -15.26 -8.45 -12.32
N ILE A 57 -15.63 -9.48 -13.08
CA ILE A 57 -16.53 -10.54 -12.60
C ILE A 57 -15.86 -11.38 -11.52
N ARG A 58 -14.56 -11.70 -11.65
CA ARG A 58 -13.82 -12.39 -10.60
C ARG A 58 -13.74 -11.58 -9.31
N LEU A 59 -13.43 -10.29 -9.42
CA LEU A 59 -13.41 -9.37 -8.28
C LEU A 59 -14.81 -9.21 -7.68
N ARG A 60 -15.86 -9.12 -8.50
CA ARG A 60 -17.24 -9.01 -8.03
C ARG A 60 -17.71 -10.29 -7.36
N ARG A 61 -17.39 -11.49 -7.87
CA ARG A 61 -17.70 -12.75 -7.18
C ARG A 61 -16.90 -12.88 -5.87
N ALA A 62 -15.61 -12.52 -5.90
CA ALA A 62 -14.79 -12.47 -4.69
C ALA A 62 -15.35 -11.48 -3.64
N ALA A 63 -16.00 -10.40 -4.08
CA ALA A 63 -16.61 -9.40 -3.21
C ALA A 63 -18.12 -9.62 -2.92
N GLY A 64 -18.81 -10.45 -3.70
CA GLY A 64 -20.27 -10.46 -3.86
C GLY A 64 -20.96 -11.76 -3.45
N ASP A 65 -20.27 -12.90 -3.47
CA ASP A 65 -20.76 -14.14 -2.83
C ASP A 65 -20.59 -14.09 -1.29
N ALA A 66 -20.31 -12.89 -0.77
CA ALA A 66 -19.97 -12.52 0.59
C ALA A 66 -21.17 -12.04 1.40
N THR A 67 -22.39 -12.54 1.17
CA THR A 67 -23.55 -12.24 2.03
C THR A 67 -23.38 -12.74 3.47
N GLY A 68 -22.28 -13.45 3.79
CA GLY A 68 -21.81 -13.73 5.15
C GLY A 68 -20.29 -13.64 5.37
N SER A 69 -19.50 -13.11 4.43
CA SER A 69 -18.03 -13.11 4.54
C SER A 69 -17.53 -11.89 5.34
N PRO A 70 -16.74 -12.05 6.43
CA PRO A 70 -16.23 -10.93 7.23
C PRO A 70 -15.15 -10.06 6.54
N TRP A 71 -14.72 -10.42 5.33
CA TRP A 71 -13.56 -9.82 4.65
C TRP A 71 -13.75 -8.40 4.14
N PRO A 72 -14.89 -8.02 3.54
CA PRO A 72 -15.09 -6.64 3.10
C PRO A 72 -14.97 -5.64 4.27
N GLY A 73 -15.42 -6.04 5.47
CA GLY A 73 -15.24 -5.26 6.69
C GLY A 73 -13.78 -5.15 7.11
N ALA A 74 -13.02 -6.25 7.07
CA ALA A 74 -11.59 -6.24 7.39
C ALA A 74 -10.78 -5.36 6.41
N PHE A 75 -11.04 -5.45 5.10
CA PHE A 75 -10.40 -4.58 4.11
C PHE A 75 -10.79 -3.11 4.27
N ALA A 76 -12.04 -2.81 4.62
CA ALA A 76 -12.47 -1.45 4.89
C ALA A 76 -11.74 -0.85 6.11
N VAL A 77 -11.58 -1.64 7.17
CA VAL A 77 -10.82 -1.24 8.38
C VAL A 77 -9.33 -1.08 8.06
N ALA A 78 -8.70 -2.07 7.44
CA ALA A 78 -7.29 -2.02 7.08
C ALA A 78 -6.99 -0.82 6.16
N GLY A 79 -7.78 -0.63 5.10
CA GLY A 79 -7.60 0.51 4.19
C GLY A 79 -7.85 1.86 4.83
N PHE A 80 -8.78 1.96 5.80
CA PHE A 80 -8.95 3.17 6.61
C PHE A 80 -7.68 3.48 7.41
N VAL A 81 -7.16 2.49 8.14
CA VAL A 81 -5.91 2.65 8.90
C VAL A 81 -4.75 3.01 7.98
N SER A 82 -4.62 2.34 6.83
CA SER A 82 -3.57 2.64 5.85
C SER A 82 -3.66 4.06 5.29
N MET A 83 -4.85 4.54 4.92
CA MET A 83 -5.02 5.93 4.48
C MET A 83 -4.67 6.92 5.59
N LEU A 84 -5.05 6.64 6.83
CA LEU A 84 -4.73 7.50 7.96
C LEU A 84 -3.21 7.55 8.22
N MET A 85 -2.51 6.42 8.10
CA MET A 85 -1.05 6.37 8.19
C MET A 85 -0.36 7.11 7.03
N LEU A 86 -0.87 6.99 5.80
CA LEU A 86 -0.36 7.75 4.65
C LEU A 86 -0.56 9.26 4.83
N LEU A 87 -1.72 9.68 5.34
CA LEU A 87 -1.97 11.07 5.70
C LEU A 87 -1.02 11.54 6.82
N ALA A 88 -0.83 10.71 7.84
CA ALA A 88 0.09 11.01 8.94
C ALA A 88 1.52 11.20 8.42
N ASP A 89 1.98 10.36 7.49
CA ASP A 89 3.30 10.52 6.87
C ASP A 89 3.39 11.80 6.03
N GLY A 90 2.31 12.19 5.34
CA GLY A 90 2.21 13.49 4.67
C GLY A 90 2.26 14.68 5.63
N VAL A 91 1.61 14.61 6.79
CA VAL A 91 1.69 15.63 7.85
C VAL A 91 3.10 15.70 8.41
N ARG A 92 3.73 14.56 8.67
CA ARG A 92 5.14 14.49 9.10
C ARG A 92 6.05 15.14 8.06
N PHE A 93 5.83 14.89 6.77
CA PHE A 93 6.57 15.57 5.70
C PHE A 93 6.40 17.10 5.80
N ALA A 94 5.17 17.59 5.93
CA ALA A 94 4.88 19.02 6.03
C ALA A 94 5.52 19.68 7.27
N VAL A 95 5.43 19.03 8.43
CA VAL A 95 6.05 19.51 9.69
C VAL A 95 7.57 19.62 9.57
N ASN A 96 8.20 18.78 8.74
CA ASN A 96 9.65 18.79 8.54
C ASN A 96 10.11 19.76 7.44
N ILE A 97 9.23 20.49 6.75
CA ILE A 97 9.61 21.41 5.68
C ILE A 97 10.62 22.46 6.13
N PRO A 98 10.46 23.17 7.27
CA PRO A 98 11.42 24.20 7.68
C PRO A 98 12.83 23.65 7.87
N GLN A 99 12.95 22.48 8.51
CA GLN A 99 14.23 21.84 8.76
C GLN A 99 14.91 21.38 7.47
N ARG A 100 14.13 20.86 6.51
CA ARG A 100 14.62 20.52 5.17
C ARG A 100 15.08 21.75 4.40
N GLY A 101 14.44 22.90 4.61
CA GLY A 101 14.86 24.18 4.06
C GLY A 101 16.26 24.58 4.52
N ILE A 102 16.52 24.48 5.83
CA ILE A 102 17.85 24.78 6.40
C ILE A 102 18.92 23.83 5.84
N LEU A 103 18.62 22.53 5.74
CA LEU A 103 19.53 21.54 5.16
C LEU A 103 19.78 21.77 3.66
N LEU A 104 18.76 22.22 2.93
CA LEU A 104 18.88 22.59 1.53
C LEU A 104 19.82 23.79 1.37
N GLU A 105 19.62 24.85 2.16
CA GLU A 105 20.42 26.07 2.15
C GLU A 105 21.91 25.77 2.42
N MET A 106 22.21 25.03 3.49
CA MET A 106 23.59 24.61 3.80
C MET A 106 24.25 23.85 2.64
N ARG A 107 23.52 22.98 1.94
CA ARG A 107 24.06 22.22 0.81
C ARG A 107 24.25 23.08 -0.44
N LEU A 108 23.42 24.10 -0.64
CA LEU A 108 23.59 25.06 -1.72
C LEU A 108 24.86 25.90 -1.49
N ASP A 109 25.13 26.28 -0.24
CA ASP A 109 26.35 27.00 0.13
C ASP A 109 27.62 26.16 -0.12
N ASP A 110 27.53 24.83 0.06
CA ASP A 110 28.60 23.87 -0.29
C ASP A 110 28.77 23.67 -1.82
N GLY A 111 28.01 24.39 -2.65
CA GLY A 111 28.11 24.35 -4.12
C GLY A 111 27.27 23.26 -4.80
N ALA A 112 26.36 22.59 -4.08
CA ALA A 112 25.47 21.61 -4.70
C ALA A 112 24.40 22.28 -5.57
N SER A 113 23.96 21.58 -6.62
CA SER A 113 22.95 22.10 -7.55
C SER A 113 21.52 21.97 -6.98
N LEU A 114 20.76 23.07 -6.98
CA LEU A 114 19.35 23.11 -6.58
C LEU A 114 18.51 22.02 -7.26
N TRP A 115 18.73 21.79 -8.55
CA TRP A 115 17.99 20.79 -9.33
C TRP A 115 18.31 19.34 -8.91
N GLY A 116 19.51 19.09 -8.38
CA GLY A 116 19.85 17.80 -7.80
C GLY A 116 19.24 17.61 -6.41
N LEU A 117 19.14 18.68 -5.62
CA LEU A 117 18.65 18.61 -4.23
C LEU A 117 17.12 18.61 -4.12
N LEU A 118 16.40 19.28 -5.02
CA LEU A 118 14.94 19.36 -4.99
C LEU A 118 14.26 17.96 -4.98
N PRO A 119 14.61 17.00 -5.86
CA PRO A 119 14.06 15.65 -5.79
C PRO A 119 14.37 14.95 -4.48
N VAL A 120 15.59 15.11 -3.94
CA VAL A 120 16.03 14.46 -2.70
C VAL A 120 15.20 14.93 -1.51
N TYR A 121 15.00 16.24 -1.35
CA TYR A 121 14.30 16.79 -0.19
C TYR A 121 12.78 16.88 -0.37
N TYR A 122 12.28 17.12 -1.57
CA TYR A 122 10.87 17.42 -1.84
C TYR A 122 10.20 16.48 -2.86
N GLY A 123 10.93 15.54 -3.45
CA GLY A 123 10.39 14.66 -4.50
C GLY A 123 9.26 13.74 -4.05
N THR A 124 9.08 13.53 -2.75
CA THR A 124 7.94 12.77 -2.20
C THR A 124 6.67 13.61 -2.03
N ALA A 125 6.75 14.95 -2.10
CA ALA A 125 5.60 15.84 -1.90
C ALA A 125 4.42 15.56 -2.84
N PRO A 126 4.60 15.33 -4.16
CA PRO A 126 3.49 15.05 -5.07
C PRO A 126 2.71 13.80 -4.68
N PHE A 127 3.40 12.78 -4.16
CA PHE A 127 2.78 11.53 -3.72
C PHE A 127 1.86 11.75 -2.52
N TRP A 128 2.32 12.51 -1.52
CA TRP A 128 1.52 12.82 -0.33
C TRP A 128 0.31 13.69 -0.64
N LEU A 129 0.49 14.69 -1.51
CA LEU A 129 -0.62 15.52 -1.99
C LEU A 129 -1.66 14.67 -2.75
N ALA A 130 -1.21 13.73 -3.57
CA ALA A 130 -2.10 12.82 -4.27
C ALA A 130 -2.90 11.93 -3.29
N TRP A 131 -2.25 11.35 -2.27
CA TRP A 131 -2.95 10.56 -1.25
C TRP A 131 -3.88 11.38 -0.36
N ALA A 132 -3.53 12.64 -0.08
CA ALA A 132 -4.43 13.57 0.60
C ALA A 132 -5.69 13.82 -0.23
N ALA A 133 -5.53 14.11 -1.52
CA ALA A 133 -6.66 14.29 -2.45
C ALA A 133 -7.51 13.02 -2.59
N ILE A 134 -6.88 11.84 -2.73
CA ILE A 134 -7.56 10.54 -2.75
C ILE A 134 -8.37 10.34 -1.47
N THR A 135 -7.79 10.66 -0.31
CA THR A 135 -8.47 10.51 0.97
C THR A 135 -9.67 11.43 1.05
N VAL A 136 -9.55 12.70 0.64
CA VAL A 136 -10.68 13.64 0.56
C VAL A 136 -11.77 13.12 -0.39
N LEU A 137 -11.42 12.62 -1.57
CA LEU A 137 -12.38 12.05 -2.53
C LEU A 137 -13.11 10.83 -1.94
N ALA A 138 -12.36 9.92 -1.32
CA ALA A 138 -12.92 8.77 -0.61
C ALA A 138 -13.84 9.22 0.53
N TRP A 139 -13.45 10.28 1.24
CA TRP A 139 -14.21 10.88 2.34
C TRP A 139 -15.32 11.82 1.91
N ARG A 140 -15.50 12.10 0.62
CA ARG A 140 -16.69 12.77 0.05
C ARG A 140 -17.67 11.76 -0.54
N GLY A 141 -17.24 10.52 -0.77
CA GLY A 141 -18.05 9.44 -1.34
C GLY A 141 -17.85 9.27 -2.84
N ALA A 142 -16.91 10.00 -3.44
CA ALA A 142 -16.51 9.87 -4.84
C ALA A 142 -15.62 8.63 -5.05
N ARG A 143 -16.10 7.45 -4.61
CA ARG A 143 -15.30 6.23 -4.52
C ARG A 143 -14.69 5.81 -5.85
N ARG A 144 -15.42 5.95 -6.97
CA ARG A 144 -14.90 5.59 -8.30
C ARG A 144 -13.65 6.40 -8.65
N HIS A 145 -13.72 7.73 -8.50
CA HIS A 145 -12.60 8.64 -8.74
C HIS A 145 -11.45 8.42 -7.77
N ALA A 146 -11.76 8.19 -6.49
CA ALA A 146 -10.74 7.88 -5.48
C ALA A 146 -10.01 6.57 -5.80
N ALA A 147 -10.73 5.53 -6.23
CA ALA A 147 -10.15 4.24 -6.59
C ALA A 147 -9.30 4.34 -7.86
N THR A 148 -9.76 5.05 -8.91
CA THR A 148 -8.97 5.27 -10.12
C THR A 148 -7.69 6.05 -9.82
N ALA A 149 -7.78 7.11 -9.02
CA ALA A 149 -6.62 7.90 -8.61
C ALA A 149 -5.65 7.09 -7.73
N ALA A 150 -6.16 6.27 -6.81
CA ALA A 150 -5.32 5.40 -5.98
C ALA A 150 -4.59 4.35 -6.83
N CYS A 151 -5.27 3.75 -7.82
CA CYS A 151 -4.66 2.84 -8.78
C CYS A 151 -3.57 3.53 -9.61
N THR A 152 -3.81 4.72 -10.14
CA THR A 152 -2.80 5.43 -10.95
C THR A 152 -1.58 5.84 -10.12
N VAL A 153 -1.79 6.37 -8.91
CA VAL A 153 -0.69 6.77 -8.01
C VAL A 153 0.13 5.56 -7.55
N THR A 154 -0.53 4.47 -7.17
CA THR A 154 0.16 3.25 -6.73
C THR A 154 0.93 2.60 -7.90
N ALA A 155 0.35 2.60 -9.11
CA ALA A 155 1.04 2.10 -10.30
C ALA A 155 2.27 2.96 -10.65
N ALA A 156 2.13 4.29 -10.62
CA ALA A 156 3.24 5.21 -10.82
C ALA A 156 4.36 5.01 -9.78
N GLN A 157 3.98 4.79 -8.51
CA GLN A 157 4.92 4.46 -7.45
C GLN A 157 5.67 3.16 -7.74
N ILE A 158 4.98 2.08 -8.15
CA ILE A 158 5.63 0.81 -8.51
C ILE A 158 6.60 1.01 -9.68
N VAL A 159 6.19 1.73 -10.73
CA VAL A 159 7.06 2.03 -11.89
C VAL A 159 8.29 2.83 -11.45
N LEU A 160 8.12 3.83 -10.59
CA LEU A 160 9.23 4.62 -10.04
C LEU A 160 10.22 3.74 -9.28
N VAL A 161 9.74 2.83 -8.44
CA VAL A 161 10.59 1.92 -7.66
C VAL A 161 11.33 0.93 -8.57
N LEU A 162 10.63 0.34 -9.54
CA LEU A 162 11.26 -0.54 -10.54
C LEU A 162 12.29 0.21 -11.39
N GLY A 163 11.99 1.45 -11.79
CA GLY A 163 12.92 2.29 -12.55
C GLY A 163 14.17 2.62 -11.75
N ALA A 164 14.04 2.98 -10.47
CA ALA A 164 15.18 3.27 -9.60
C ALA A 164 16.06 2.05 -9.34
N ALA A 165 15.48 0.85 -9.24
CA ALA A 165 16.25 -0.39 -9.09
C ALA A 165 17.19 -0.65 -10.29
N ASN A 166 16.86 -0.12 -11.47
CA ASN A 166 17.70 -0.24 -12.67
C ASN A 166 18.71 0.92 -12.81
N PHE A 167 18.51 2.03 -12.10
CA PHE A 167 19.34 3.24 -12.20
C PHE A 167 19.59 3.84 -10.81
N PRO A 168 20.43 3.19 -9.99
CA PRO A 168 20.64 3.59 -8.59
C PRO A 168 21.26 4.99 -8.46
N GLU A 169 22.06 5.42 -9.44
CA GLU A 169 22.71 6.74 -9.45
C GLU A 169 21.77 7.90 -9.84
N ALA A 170 20.55 7.59 -10.27
CA ALA A 170 19.64 8.63 -10.73
C ALA A 170 19.10 9.48 -9.55
N PRO A 171 18.88 10.80 -9.71
CA PRO A 171 18.37 11.66 -8.64
C PRO A 171 17.04 11.18 -8.03
N TYR A 172 16.21 10.51 -8.82
CA TYR A 172 14.91 9.96 -8.39
C TYR A 172 15.02 8.65 -7.58
N ALA A 173 16.20 8.01 -7.51
CA ALA A 173 16.40 6.79 -6.74
C ALA A 173 16.17 7.01 -5.23
N SER A 174 16.52 8.19 -4.71
CA SER A 174 16.24 8.61 -3.33
C SER A 174 14.73 8.73 -3.03
N VAL A 175 13.95 9.22 -3.99
CA VAL A 175 12.49 9.32 -3.91
C VAL A 175 11.87 7.93 -3.97
N ALA A 176 12.39 7.08 -4.87
CA ALA A 176 11.97 5.70 -5.01
C ALA A 176 12.23 4.88 -3.74
N SER A 177 13.41 4.96 -3.13
CA SER A 177 13.71 4.24 -1.88
C SER A 177 12.81 4.71 -0.73
N SER A 178 12.57 6.02 -0.63
CA SER A 178 11.69 6.60 0.37
C SER A 178 10.23 6.14 0.23
N THR A 179 9.76 6.00 -1.02
CA THR A 179 8.38 5.57 -1.32
C THR A 179 8.23 4.05 -1.33
N ALA A 180 9.28 3.28 -1.63
CA ALA A 180 9.26 1.82 -1.67
C ALA A 180 9.10 1.16 -0.29
N GLY A 181 9.51 1.86 0.77
CA GLY A 181 9.39 1.37 2.14
C GLY A 181 7.94 1.33 2.63
N VAL A 182 7.71 1.81 3.85
CA VAL A 182 6.38 1.86 4.51
C VAL A 182 5.24 2.38 3.62
N PRO A 183 5.41 3.43 2.80
CA PRO A 183 4.30 3.99 2.05
C PRO A 183 3.71 3.04 1.00
N LEU A 184 4.52 2.18 0.36
CA LEU A 184 4.07 1.32 -0.73
C LEU A 184 3.10 0.20 -0.27
N PRO A 185 3.39 -0.59 0.77
CA PRO A 185 2.43 -1.56 1.30
C PRO A 185 1.13 -0.90 1.80
N LEU A 186 1.23 0.28 2.42
CA LEU A 186 0.05 1.04 2.85
C LEU A 186 -0.77 1.54 1.65
N ALA A 187 -0.11 2.04 0.61
CA ALA A 187 -0.74 2.46 -0.65
C ALA A 187 -1.46 1.28 -1.32
N LEU A 188 -0.83 0.11 -1.38
CA LEU A 188 -1.44 -1.12 -1.91
C LEU A 188 -2.68 -1.53 -1.12
N LEU A 189 -2.62 -1.53 0.21
CA LEU A 189 -3.78 -1.84 1.07
C LEU A 189 -4.90 -0.81 0.93
N ALA A 190 -4.58 0.48 0.88
CA ALA A 190 -5.55 1.54 0.70
C ALA A 190 -6.23 1.45 -0.67
N THR A 191 -5.46 1.20 -1.74
CA THR A 191 -5.97 0.98 -3.10
C THR A 191 -6.85 -0.27 -3.16
N ALA A 192 -6.38 -1.40 -2.64
CA ALA A 192 -7.16 -2.64 -2.58
C ALA A 192 -8.47 -2.44 -1.81
N SER A 193 -8.45 -1.69 -0.71
CA SER A 193 -9.65 -1.35 0.06
C SER A 193 -10.64 -0.50 -0.73
N LEU A 194 -10.18 0.51 -1.49
CA LEU A 194 -11.05 1.34 -2.33
C LEU A 194 -11.68 0.54 -3.48
N VAL A 195 -10.95 -0.41 -4.05
CA VAL A 195 -11.42 -1.26 -5.14
C VAL A 195 -12.37 -2.35 -4.64
N ALA A 196 -12.00 -3.07 -3.58
CA ALA A 196 -12.67 -4.29 -3.14
C ALA A 196 -13.69 -4.10 -2.00
N SER A 197 -13.64 -2.99 -1.23
CA SER A 197 -14.50 -2.77 -0.06
C SER A 197 -15.40 -1.53 -0.21
N PRO A 198 -16.48 -1.37 0.60
CA PRO A 198 -17.32 -0.17 0.58
C PRO A 198 -16.58 1.16 0.84
N GLY A 199 -15.31 1.09 1.26
CA GLY A 199 -14.40 2.23 1.41
C GLY A 199 -14.07 2.56 2.88
N PRO A 200 -13.15 3.52 3.10
CA PRO A 200 -12.61 3.83 4.42
C PRO A 200 -13.66 4.40 5.38
N ARG A 201 -14.66 5.13 4.87
CA ARG A 201 -15.81 5.60 5.66
C ARG A 201 -16.58 4.44 6.31
N HIS A 202 -16.72 3.32 5.61
CA HIS A 202 -17.35 2.13 6.17
C HIS A 202 -16.47 1.49 7.24
N GLY A 203 -15.15 1.40 7.00
CA GLY A 203 -14.18 0.94 8.00
C GLY A 203 -14.19 1.76 9.29
N ALA A 204 -14.24 3.09 9.17
CA ALA A 204 -14.34 4.00 10.32
C ALA A 204 -15.65 3.80 11.10
N ARG A 205 -16.77 3.56 10.41
CA ARG A 205 -18.06 3.23 11.05
C ARG A 205 -18.01 1.89 11.79
N LEU A 206 -17.36 0.86 11.22
CA LEU A 206 -17.19 -0.45 11.85
C LEU A 206 -16.29 -0.40 13.09
N LEU A 207 -15.27 0.46 13.08
CA LEU A 207 -14.39 0.67 14.24
C LEU A 207 -15.09 1.38 15.40
N GLY A 208 -16.01 2.31 15.08
CA GLY A 208 -16.64 3.20 16.05
C GLY A 208 -15.74 4.39 16.43
N ARG A 209 -16.36 5.46 16.93
CA ARG A 209 -15.70 6.76 17.17
C ARG A 209 -14.49 6.67 18.11
N ALA A 210 -14.60 5.92 19.21
CA ALA A 210 -13.52 5.79 20.19
C ALA A 210 -12.26 5.14 19.59
N ARG A 211 -12.42 4.08 18.79
CA ARG A 211 -11.27 3.41 18.15
C ARG A 211 -10.69 4.27 17.03
N VAL A 212 -11.54 4.96 16.26
CA VAL A 212 -11.06 5.93 15.25
C VAL A 212 -10.20 7.02 15.90
N ALA A 213 -10.66 7.59 17.03
CA ALA A 213 -9.88 8.56 17.79
C ALA A 213 -8.57 7.94 18.31
N GLY A 214 -8.60 6.70 18.81
CA GLY A 214 -7.40 5.97 19.22
C GLY A 214 -6.39 5.78 18.10
N VAL A 215 -6.81 5.34 16.91
CA VAL A 215 -5.91 5.21 15.75
C VAL A 215 -5.39 6.56 15.30
N ALA A 216 -6.21 7.61 15.29
CA ALA A 216 -5.77 8.96 14.97
C ALA A 216 -4.75 9.51 15.99
N ALA A 217 -4.96 9.26 17.28
CA ALA A 217 -4.01 9.63 18.33
C ALA A 217 -2.69 8.87 18.17
N MET A 218 -2.74 7.56 17.93
CA MET A 218 -1.54 6.75 17.64
C MET A 218 -0.79 7.26 16.40
N ALA A 219 -1.52 7.64 15.35
CA ALA A 219 -0.94 8.27 14.16
C ALA A 219 -0.23 9.59 14.51
N GLY A 220 -0.88 10.45 15.29
CA GLY A 220 -0.32 11.72 15.73
C GLY A 220 0.92 11.57 16.60
N VAL A 221 0.93 10.61 17.53
CA VAL A 221 2.10 10.26 18.34
C VAL A 221 3.25 9.78 17.45
N LEU A 222 2.97 8.92 16.47
CA LEU A 222 3.98 8.46 15.53
C LEU A 222 4.56 9.63 14.72
N VAL A 223 3.71 10.55 14.25
CA VAL A 223 4.15 11.77 13.56
C VAL A 223 5.06 12.61 14.45
N ALA A 224 4.65 12.86 15.69
CA ALA A 224 5.45 13.65 16.63
C ALA A 224 6.82 13.01 16.86
N LEU A 225 6.86 11.71 17.19
CA LEU A 225 8.09 10.96 17.46
C LEU A 225 9.02 10.82 16.24
N THR A 226 8.46 10.88 15.04
CA THR A 226 9.23 10.81 13.78
C THR A 226 9.48 12.18 13.14
N SER A 227 9.10 13.27 13.82
CA SER A 227 9.32 14.63 13.38
C SER A 227 10.64 15.20 13.90
N GLN A 228 11.34 15.94 13.04
CA GLN A 228 12.57 16.66 13.39
C GLN A 228 12.35 17.79 14.40
N PRO A 229 11.20 18.50 14.42
CA PRO A 229 10.93 19.48 15.48
C PRO A 229 10.93 18.89 16.88
N LEU A 230 10.33 17.71 17.09
CA LEU A 230 10.39 17.07 18.40
C LEU A 230 11.81 16.60 18.74
N PHE A 231 12.51 16.01 17.75
CA PHE A 231 13.92 15.65 17.88
C PHE A 231 14.76 16.85 18.31
N THR A 232 14.61 17.99 17.64
CA THR A 232 15.36 19.22 17.94
C THR A 232 14.96 19.85 19.25
N LEU A 233 13.68 19.84 19.63
CA LEU A 233 13.24 20.35 20.93
C LEU A 233 13.81 19.53 22.09
N LEU A 234 13.86 18.20 21.95
CA LEU A 234 14.51 17.33 22.94
C LEU A 234 16.04 17.48 22.94
N LEU A 235 16.63 17.85 21.80
CA LEU A 235 18.07 18.15 21.67
C LEU A 235 18.47 19.52 22.22
N GLN A 236 17.60 20.52 22.08
CA GLN A 236 17.90 21.92 22.42
C GLN A 236 18.15 22.14 23.91
N GLY A 237 17.86 21.14 24.75
CA GLY A 237 18.31 21.12 26.14
C GLY A 237 19.83 21.07 26.31
N ASP A 238 20.61 20.63 25.31
CA ASP A 238 22.07 20.45 25.47
C ASP A 238 22.95 20.73 24.21
N LEU A 239 22.43 20.68 22.98
CA LEU A 239 23.26 20.75 21.76
C LEU A 239 22.56 21.49 20.60
N GLY A 240 23.02 22.72 20.28
CA GLY A 240 22.68 23.34 19.00
C GLY A 240 23.31 22.59 17.82
N LEU A 241 22.68 22.62 16.62
CA LEU A 241 23.23 22.06 15.36
C LEU A 241 24.75 22.30 15.15
N PRO A 242 25.30 23.49 15.46
CA PRO A 242 26.75 23.75 15.36
C PRO A 242 27.60 22.92 16.35
N ASN A 243 27.07 22.59 17.53
CA ASN A 243 27.76 21.80 18.54
C ASN A 243 27.73 20.29 18.21
N LEU A 244 26.70 19.78 17.52
CA LEU A 244 26.71 18.39 17.02
C LEU A 244 27.82 18.15 16.00
N MET A 245 28.11 19.15 15.16
CA MET A 245 29.20 19.06 14.18
C MET A 245 30.58 19.05 14.85
N ARG A 246 30.67 19.46 16.12
CA ARG A 246 31.92 19.59 16.88
C ARG A 246 32.27 18.32 17.67
N ASP A 247 31.28 17.49 18.02
CA ASP A 247 31.44 16.23 18.74
C ASP A 247 30.62 15.12 18.04
N PRO A 248 31.19 14.49 16.99
CA PRO A 248 30.48 13.52 16.17
C PRO A 248 30.09 12.25 16.93
N ASP A 249 30.85 11.86 17.96
CA ASP A 249 30.58 10.67 18.76
C ASP A 249 29.32 10.85 19.61
N ARG A 250 29.16 12.02 20.25
CA ARG A 250 27.92 12.36 20.95
C ARG A 250 26.71 12.44 20.02
N ALA A 251 26.89 13.04 18.84
CA ALA A 251 25.85 13.11 17.82
C ALA A 251 25.37 11.72 17.40
N TYR A 252 26.32 10.81 17.14
CA TYR A 252 26.04 9.43 16.76
C TYR A 252 25.30 8.67 17.87
N GLY A 253 25.79 8.71 19.12
CA GLY A 253 25.15 8.05 20.26
C GLY A 253 23.71 8.54 20.51
N PHE A 254 23.47 9.83 20.32
CA PHE A 254 22.11 10.39 20.42
C PHE A 254 21.20 9.89 19.28
N VAL A 255 21.65 9.96 18.02
CA VAL A 255 20.87 9.48 16.86
C VAL A 255 20.50 8.00 17.05
N GLN A 256 21.43 7.19 17.57
CA GLN A 256 21.17 5.79 17.86
C GLN A 256 20.11 5.62 18.96
N THR A 257 20.23 6.36 20.06
CA THR A 257 19.25 6.35 21.16
C THR A 257 17.86 6.79 20.69
N TRP A 258 17.80 7.85 19.88
CA TRP A 258 16.56 8.34 19.29
C TRP A 258 15.91 7.31 18.36
N SER A 259 16.71 6.66 17.51
CA SER A 259 16.25 5.57 16.65
C SER A 259 15.70 4.39 17.47
N ARG A 260 16.29 4.09 18.64
CA ARG A 260 15.78 3.04 19.55
C ARG A 260 14.42 3.44 20.09
N LEU A 261 14.30 4.68 20.56
CA LEU A 261 13.05 5.21 21.10
C LEU A 261 11.92 5.21 20.05
N GLN A 262 12.23 5.61 18.82
CA GLN A 262 11.28 5.55 17.69
C GLN A 262 10.81 4.12 17.41
N LEU A 263 11.73 3.16 17.36
CA LEU A 263 11.40 1.75 17.17
C LEU A 263 10.54 1.21 18.31
N THR A 264 10.93 1.45 19.56
CA THR A 264 10.19 1.01 20.74
C THR A 264 8.77 1.59 20.72
N ALA A 265 8.63 2.88 20.42
CA ALA A 265 7.32 3.50 20.32
C ALA A 265 6.48 2.93 19.16
N ALA A 266 7.07 2.69 17.99
CA ALA A 266 6.38 2.06 16.86
C ALA A 266 5.90 0.64 17.20
N LEU A 267 6.72 -0.16 17.90
CA LEU A 267 6.36 -1.48 18.39
C LEU A 267 5.23 -1.43 19.41
N VAL A 268 5.31 -0.52 20.40
CA VAL A 268 4.24 -0.32 21.39
C VAL A 268 2.93 0.07 20.71
N ILE A 269 2.98 1.01 19.76
CA ILE A 269 1.81 1.42 18.97
C ILE A 269 1.25 0.24 18.18
N ALA A 270 2.11 -0.56 17.53
CA ALA A 270 1.68 -1.73 16.77
C ALA A 270 0.99 -2.78 17.67
N VAL A 271 1.55 -3.05 18.86
CA VAL A 271 0.96 -3.96 19.85
C VAL A 271 -0.38 -3.43 20.36
N VAL A 272 -0.46 -2.16 20.73
CA VAL A 272 -1.71 -1.52 21.18
C VAL A 272 -2.76 -1.52 20.08
N ALA A 273 -2.38 -1.21 18.85
CA ALA A 273 -3.28 -1.25 17.69
C ALA A 273 -3.79 -2.67 17.43
N CYS A 274 -2.92 -3.68 17.43
CA CYS A 274 -3.35 -5.06 17.25
C CYS A 274 -4.19 -5.58 18.42
N ALA A 275 -3.90 -5.18 19.67
CA ALA A 275 -4.74 -5.50 20.83
C ALA A 275 -6.12 -4.83 20.75
N ALA A 276 -6.20 -3.61 20.22
CA ALA A 276 -7.47 -2.92 20.01
C ALA A 276 -8.29 -3.53 18.86
N LEU A 277 -7.62 -3.93 17.78
CA LEU A 277 -8.23 -4.55 16.60
C LEU A 277 -8.64 -6.00 16.86
N SER A 278 -7.88 -6.77 17.62
CA SER A 278 -8.14 -8.20 17.87
C SER A 278 -9.43 -8.47 18.65
N ARG A 279 -10.02 -7.45 19.28
CA ARG A 279 -11.29 -7.54 20.02
C ARG A 279 -12.50 -7.86 19.14
N SER A 280 -12.39 -7.77 17.81
CA SER A 280 -13.46 -8.15 16.89
C SER A 280 -12.99 -9.18 15.85
N GLY A 281 -13.91 -10.01 15.36
CA GLY A 281 -13.60 -10.99 14.31
C GLY A 281 -13.04 -10.34 13.04
N GLN A 282 -13.57 -9.18 12.65
CA GLN A 282 -13.08 -8.40 11.51
C GLN A 282 -11.74 -7.73 11.80
N GLY A 283 -11.53 -7.24 13.02
CA GLY A 283 -10.30 -6.55 13.38
C GLY A 283 -9.09 -7.49 13.53
N ARG A 284 -9.30 -8.76 13.90
CA ARG A 284 -8.22 -9.78 13.82
C ARG A 284 -7.70 -9.94 12.39
N ARG A 285 -8.59 -10.01 11.41
CA ARG A 285 -8.23 -10.09 9.98
C ARG A 285 -7.59 -8.80 9.48
N ALA A 286 -8.06 -7.65 9.96
CA ALA A 286 -7.43 -6.36 9.65
C ALA A 286 -6.03 -6.24 10.25
N CYS A 287 -5.80 -6.69 11.50
CA CYS A 287 -4.47 -6.73 12.12
C CYS A 287 -3.54 -7.68 11.33
N ALA A 288 -4.02 -8.83 10.84
CA ALA A 288 -3.23 -9.68 9.95
C ALA A 288 -2.80 -8.91 8.68
N LEU A 289 -3.75 -8.29 7.97
CA LEU A 289 -3.47 -7.48 6.77
C LEU A 289 -2.46 -6.34 7.05
N LEU A 290 -2.61 -5.64 8.17
CA LEU A 290 -1.72 -4.54 8.56
C LEU A 290 -0.34 -5.03 8.99
N ALA A 291 -0.25 -6.17 9.70
CA ALA A 291 1.02 -6.75 10.14
C ALA A 291 1.93 -7.08 8.95
N MET A 292 1.36 -7.52 7.83
CA MET A 292 2.14 -7.77 6.61
C MET A 292 2.63 -6.50 5.94
N ALA A 293 1.83 -5.44 5.95
CA ALA A 293 2.26 -4.14 5.46
C ALA A 293 3.29 -3.48 6.40
N GLY A 294 3.26 -3.82 7.69
CA GLY A 294 4.21 -3.38 8.70
C GLY A 294 5.51 -4.21 8.75
N LEU A 295 5.55 -5.42 8.19
CA LEU A 295 6.74 -6.29 8.22
C LEU A 295 7.97 -5.64 7.57
N PRO A 296 7.87 -4.98 6.39
CA PRO A 296 9.00 -4.27 5.79
C PRO A 296 9.53 -3.12 6.66
N LEU A 297 8.68 -2.55 7.53
CA LEU A 297 9.06 -1.50 8.48
C LEU A 297 9.95 -2.08 9.58
N LEU A 298 9.61 -3.26 10.10
CA LEU A 298 10.40 -3.96 11.11
C LEU A 298 11.74 -4.44 10.54
N VAL A 299 11.75 -4.96 9.31
CA VAL A 299 12.98 -5.38 8.62
C VAL A 299 13.86 -4.17 8.32
N ARG A 300 13.31 -3.07 7.81
CA ARG A 300 14.09 -1.86 7.52
C ARG A 300 14.73 -1.29 8.78
N VAL A 301 14.01 -1.24 9.90
CA VAL A 301 14.62 -0.79 11.15
C VAL A 301 15.68 -1.78 11.63
N GLY A 302 15.45 -3.08 11.54
CA GLY A 302 16.46 -4.10 11.87
C GLY A 302 17.74 -3.99 11.02
N LEU A 303 17.61 -3.69 9.72
CA LEU A 303 18.74 -3.50 8.82
C LEU A 303 19.50 -2.20 9.08
N SER A 304 18.81 -1.10 9.40
CA SER A 304 19.46 0.15 9.83
C SER A 304 20.26 0.00 11.15
N TYR A 305 20.01 -1.05 11.94
CA TYR A 305 20.85 -1.42 13.10
C TYR A 305 22.01 -2.34 12.75
N MET A 306 21.98 -2.98 11.59
CA MET A 306 22.95 -3.98 11.14
C MET A 306 23.96 -3.46 10.12
N GLU A 307 23.77 -2.24 9.59
CA GLU A 307 24.73 -1.59 8.68
C GLU A 307 26.00 -1.11 9.42
N GLU A 308 26.75 -2.07 9.97
CA GLU A 308 28.19 -2.12 9.81
C GLU A 308 28.47 -2.90 8.51
N GLY A 309 28.54 -2.20 7.37
CA GLY A 309 29.24 -2.67 6.16
C GLY A 309 28.46 -3.52 5.15
N GLY A 310 28.12 -2.91 4.01
CA GLY A 310 27.94 -3.65 2.75
C GLY A 310 26.96 -3.03 1.76
N ASP A 311 27.46 -2.64 0.58
CA ASP A 311 26.72 -2.26 -0.63
C ASP A 311 25.83 -3.39 -1.15
N SER A 312 24.73 -3.69 -0.46
CA SER A 312 23.71 -4.60 -0.98
C SER A 312 22.56 -3.80 -1.58
N PRO A 313 21.92 -4.25 -2.68
CA PRO A 313 20.81 -3.55 -3.31
C PRO A 313 19.54 -3.68 -2.45
N ILE A 314 19.47 -2.87 -1.39
CA ILE A 314 18.42 -2.78 -0.38
C ILE A 314 17.03 -2.65 -1.03
N LEU A 315 16.94 -1.93 -2.15
CA LEU A 315 15.69 -1.71 -2.90
C LEU A 315 15.09 -3.00 -3.49
N THR A 316 15.92 -3.88 -4.07
CA THR A 316 15.46 -5.11 -4.72
C THR A 316 14.97 -6.12 -3.67
N HIS A 317 15.68 -6.22 -2.54
CA HIS A 317 15.25 -7.04 -1.41
C HIS A 317 13.93 -6.54 -0.81
N LEU A 318 13.80 -5.23 -0.57
CA LEU A 318 12.55 -4.66 -0.02
C LEU A 318 11.35 -4.86 -0.96
N LEU A 319 11.53 -4.74 -2.27
CA LEU A 319 10.48 -4.99 -3.26
C LEU A 319 10.04 -6.45 -3.28
N VAL A 320 11.01 -7.38 -3.32
CA VAL A 320 10.74 -8.81 -3.30
C VAL A 320 10.05 -9.21 -2.00
N GLU A 321 10.47 -8.67 -0.86
CA GLU A 321 9.85 -8.92 0.44
C GLU A 321 8.44 -8.34 0.56
N CYS A 322 8.19 -7.13 0.05
CA CYS A 322 6.85 -6.55 0.00
C CYS A 322 5.91 -7.38 -0.89
N LEU A 323 6.37 -7.76 -2.09
CA LEU A 323 5.60 -8.57 -3.02
C LEU A 323 5.39 -9.99 -2.51
N ALA A 324 6.40 -10.60 -1.88
CA ALA A 324 6.31 -11.91 -1.26
C ALA A 324 5.38 -11.88 -0.06
N GLY A 325 5.50 -10.91 0.85
CA GLY A 325 4.59 -10.75 1.99
C GLY A 325 3.14 -10.56 1.54
N PHE A 326 2.92 -9.74 0.51
CA PHE A 326 1.60 -9.57 -0.09
C PHE A 326 1.07 -10.85 -0.74
N ALA A 327 1.87 -11.53 -1.56
CA ALA A 327 1.49 -12.74 -2.29
C ALA A 327 1.27 -13.93 -1.35
N VAL A 328 2.16 -14.14 -0.37
CA VAL A 328 2.04 -15.15 0.69
C VAL A 328 0.79 -14.91 1.50
N THR A 329 0.43 -13.66 1.80
CA THR A 329 -0.84 -13.43 2.49
C THR A 329 -2.02 -13.74 1.61
N MET A 330 -2.04 -13.23 0.37
CA MET A 330 -3.12 -13.58 -0.56
C MET A 330 -3.25 -15.09 -0.71
N LEU A 331 -2.15 -15.84 -0.64
CA LEU A 331 -2.11 -17.31 -0.61
C LEU A 331 -2.62 -17.90 0.71
N CYS A 332 -2.15 -17.45 1.88
CA CYS A 332 -2.59 -17.91 3.20
C CYS A 332 -4.07 -17.63 3.43
N VAL A 333 -4.56 -16.47 2.99
CA VAL A 333 -5.99 -16.12 2.95
C VAL A 333 -6.74 -17.14 2.12
N ARG A 334 -6.23 -17.49 0.93
CA ARG A 334 -6.84 -18.48 0.05
C ARG A 334 -6.80 -19.91 0.60
N LEU A 335 -5.71 -20.28 1.30
CA LEU A 335 -5.50 -21.61 1.86
C LEU A 335 -6.35 -21.87 3.10
N VAL A 336 -6.51 -20.86 3.96
CA VAL A 336 -7.43 -20.94 5.11
C VAL A 336 -8.90 -21.00 4.67
N GLU A 337 -9.21 -20.54 3.45
CA GLU A 337 -10.56 -20.58 2.86
C GLU A 337 -10.92 -21.89 2.14
N LEU A 338 -9.93 -22.69 1.75
CA LEU A 338 -10.14 -23.96 1.03
C LEU A 338 -10.89 -25.06 1.83
N PRO A 339 -10.80 -25.19 3.18
CA PRO A 339 -11.44 -26.31 3.89
C PRO A 339 -12.94 -26.16 4.12
N LEU A 340 -13.51 -24.95 4.02
CA LEU A 340 -14.91 -24.71 4.38
C LEU A 340 -15.90 -25.09 3.26
N ARG A 341 -15.44 -25.22 2.01
CA ARG A 341 -16.31 -25.65 0.90
C ARG A 341 -16.51 -27.17 0.84
N ASN A 342 -15.64 -27.97 1.45
CA ASN A 342 -15.73 -29.44 1.42
C ASN A 342 -16.55 -30.04 2.57
N ARG A 343 -17.11 -29.21 3.47
CA ARG A 343 -18.05 -29.64 4.51
C ARG A 343 -19.45 -29.06 4.28
N ALA A 344 -20.00 -29.27 3.08
CA ALA A 344 -21.46 -29.31 2.95
C ALA A 344 -21.89 -30.75 3.24
N PRO A 345 -22.61 -31.03 4.34
CA PRO A 345 -23.14 -32.36 4.58
C PRO A 345 -24.09 -32.70 3.44
N GLY A 346 -23.88 -33.86 2.81
CA GLY A 346 -24.75 -34.37 1.78
C GLY A 346 -26.20 -34.30 2.25
N ARG A 347 -27.04 -33.65 1.44
CA ARG A 347 -28.50 -33.67 1.61
C ARG A 347 -28.92 -35.14 1.70
N PRO A 348 -29.49 -35.62 2.82
CA PRO A 348 -30.06 -36.95 2.85
C PRO A 348 -31.22 -36.97 1.84
N GLY A 349 -31.17 -37.95 0.93
CA GLY A 349 -32.19 -38.17 -0.07
C GLY A 349 -33.56 -38.35 0.59
N LYS A 350 -34.56 -37.66 0.05
CA LYS A 350 -35.95 -38.01 0.30
C LYS A 350 -36.26 -39.22 -0.59
N ALA A 351 -36.37 -40.38 0.04
CA ALA A 351 -37.14 -41.50 -0.46
C ALA A 351 -38.63 -41.17 -0.37
#